data_AF-A0A292YIH2-F1
#
_entry.id   AF-A0A292YIH2-F1
#
_cell.length_a   1.000
_cell.length_b   1.000
_cell.length_c   1.000
_cell.angle_alpha   90.00
_cell.angle_beta   90.00
_cell.angle_gamma   90.00
#
_symmetry.space_group_name_H-M   'P 1'
#
loop_
_entity.id
_entity.type
_entity.pdbx_description
1 polymer ?
#
loop_
_entity_poly.entity_id
_entity_poly.type
_entity_poly.pdbx_seq_one_letter_code
_entity_poly.pdbx_strand_id
1 'polypeptide(L)'
;MTSAVPTQSVPSGRVRCRADIAARLLDGLEALLTRHRALLVEPDISALHAELIAAEVAHELELARAALQRTPSLTVVPARSRQDPR
;
A
#
# COMPACT_ATOMS: atom_id res chain seq x y z
N MET A 1 -38.09 -22.73 -7.56
CA MET A 1 -36.80 -22.11 -7.94
C MET A 1 -36.58 -20.93 -7.00
N THR A 2 -35.78 -21.08 -5.94
CA THR A 2 -35.53 -20.00 -4.97
C THR A 2 -34.15 -19.41 -5.25
N SER A 3 -34.14 -18.13 -5.65
CA SER A 3 -32.91 -17.40 -5.94
C SER A 3 -32.06 -17.24 -4.68
N ALA A 4 -30.80 -17.65 -4.79
CA ALA A 4 -29.78 -17.36 -3.80
C ALA A 4 -29.43 -15.86 -3.85
N VAL A 5 -29.63 -15.17 -2.73
CA VAL A 5 -29.15 -13.80 -2.52
C VAL A 5 -27.62 -13.81 -2.55
N PRO A 6 -26.94 -12.96 -3.34
CA PRO A 6 -25.49 -12.89 -3.28
C PRO A 6 -25.11 -12.24 -1.96
N THR A 7 -24.54 -13.02 -1.06
CA THR A 7 -23.89 -12.54 0.16
C THR A 7 -22.74 -11.64 -0.29
N GLN A 8 -22.95 -10.32 -0.31
CA GLN A 8 -21.86 -9.35 -0.41
C GLN A 8 -20.91 -9.62 0.75
N SER A 9 -19.78 -10.25 0.44
CA SER A 9 -18.71 -10.45 1.41
C SER A 9 -18.19 -9.07 1.80
N VAL A 10 -18.60 -8.59 2.97
CA VAL A 10 -18.07 -7.35 3.56
C VAL A 10 -16.54 -7.44 3.50
N PRO A 11 -15.85 -6.47 2.87
CA PRO A 11 -14.41 -6.55 2.73
C PRO A 11 -13.81 -6.67 4.12
N SER A 12 -13.07 -7.75 4.36
CA SER A 12 -12.43 -7.98 5.67
C SER A 12 -11.62 -6.74 6.07
N GLY A 13 -11.48 -6.45 7.37
CA GLY A 13 -10.71 -5.29 7.86
C GLY A 13 -9.30 -5.16 7.28
N ARG A 14 -8.73 -6.26 6.77
CA ARG A 14 -7.45 -6.31 6.05
C ARG A 14 -7.48 -5.67 4.67
N VAL A 15 -8.54 -5.90 3.89
CA VAL A 15 -8.70 -5.29 2.56
C VAL A 15 -8.86 -3.79 2.72
N ARG A 16 -9.60 -3.35 3.75
CA ARG A 16 -9.70 -1.94 4.12
C ARG A 16 -8.35 -1.36 4.55
N CYS A 17 -7.64 -2.01 5.47
CA CYS A 17 -6.32 -1.55 5.90
C CYS A 17 -5.30 -1.43 4.75
N ARG A 18 -5.27 -2.39 3.82
CA ARG A 18 -4.42 -2.29 2.61
C ARG A 18 -4.85 -1.16 1.68
N ALA A 19 -6.16 -0.95 1.50
CA ALA A 19 -6.68 0.16 0.72
C ALA A 19 -6.33 1.51 1.37
N ASP A 20 -6.38 1.61 2.69
CA ASP A 20 -6.00 2.82 3.44
C ASP A 20 -4.50 3.12 3.29
N ILE A 21 -3.64 2.10 3.31
CA ILE A 21 -2.20 2.27 3.07
C ILE A 21 -1.95 2.74 1.63
N ALA A 22 -2.66 2.18 0.65
CA ALA A 22 -2.54 2.59 -0.74
C ALA A 22 -3.03 4.04 -0.96
N ALA A 23 -4.15 4.43 -0.33
CA ALA A 23 -4.67 5.79 -0.38
C ALA A 23 -3.63 6.79 0.16
N ARG A 24 -3.04 6.51 1.33
CA ARG A 24 -1.99 7.36 1.92
C ARG A 24 -0.77 7.51 1.02
N LEU A 25 -0.34 6.44 0.35
CA LEU A 25 0.76 6.51 -0.61
C LEU A 25 0.39 7.43 -1.79
N LEU A 26 -0.82 7.30 -2.33
CA LEU A 26 -1.28 8.15 -3.44
C LEU A 26 -1.36 9.62 -3.04
N ASP A 27 -1.90 9.93 -1.86
CA ASP A 27 -1.97 11.29 -1.33
C ASP A 27 -0.56 11.90 -1.18
N GLY A 28 0.41 11.12 -0.66
CA GLY A 28 1.81 11.54 -0.53
C GLY A 28 2.47 11.84 -1.87
N LEU A 29 2.27 10.97 -2.86
CA LEU A 29 2.77 11.17 -4.22
C LEU A 29 2.13 12.38 -4.92
N GLU A 30 0.84 12.63 -4.72
CA GLU A 30 0.16 13.81 -5.26
C GLU A 30 0.68 15.11 -4.66
N ALA A 31 0.92 15.14 -3.34
CA ALA A 31 1.52 16.27 -2.66
C ALA A 31 2.95 16.55 -3.16
N LEU A 32 3.74 15.50 -3.39
CA LEU A 32 5.07 15.56 -3.97
C LEU A 32 5.03 16.18 -5.37
N LEU A 33 4.19 15.64 -6.26
CA LEU A 33 4.04 16.15 -7.62
C LEU A 33 3.60 17.62 -7.64
N THR A 34 2.72 18.03 -6.72
CA THR A 34 2.29 19.42 -6.60
C THR A 34 3.46 20.35 -6.24
N ARG A 35 4.30 19.95 -5.27
CA ARG A 35 5.50 20.72 -4.90
C ARG A 35 6.49 20.80 -6.04
N HIS A 36 6.81 19.68 -6.70
CA HIS A 36 7.78 19.68 -7.80
C HIS A 36 7.30 20.46 -9.01
N ARG A 37 6.01 20.39 -9.35
CA ARG A 37 5.44 21.23 -10.42
C ARG A 37 5.56 22.73 -10.13
N ALA A 38 5.44 23.14 -8.86
CA ALA A 38 5.67 24.53 -8.47
C ALA A 38 7.15 24.95 -8.58
N LEU A 39 8.09 24.00 -8.50
CA LEU A 39 9.53 24.23 -8.57
C LEU A 39 10.10 24.19 -10.00
N LEU A 40 9.39 23.60 -10.96
CA LEU A 40 9.78 23.52 -12.38
C LEU A 40 9.83 24.88 -13.11
N VAL A 41 9.65 26.00 -12.40
CA VAL A 41 9.74 27.36 -12.96
C VAL A 41 11.20 27.75 -13.28
N GLU A 42 12.20 27.08 -12.70
CA GLU A 42 13.62 27.32 -12.96
C GLU A 42 14.29 26.17 -13.75
N PRO A 43 14.71 26.38 -15.00
CA PRO A 43 15.16 25.31 -15.90
C PRO A 43 16.57 24.75 -15.63
N ASP A 44 17.40 25.40 -14.80
CA ASP A 44 18.84 25.10 -14.71
C ASP A 44 19.24 24.05 -13.65
N ILE A 45 18.30 23.47 -12.89
CA ILE A 45 18.62 22.51 -11.79
C ILE A 45 18.04 21.11 -12.07
N SER A 46 17.96 20.67 -13.33
CA SER A 46 17.14 19.47 -13.66
C SER A 46 17.66 18.14 -13.10
N ALA A 47 18.98 17.92 -13.02
CA ALA A 47 19.55 16.64 -12.57
C ALA A 47 19.45 16.46 -11.04
N LEU A 48 19.87 17.46 -10.26
CA LEU A 48 19.72 17.45 -8.80
C LEU A 48 18.24 17.40 -8.40
N HIS A 49 17.37 18.10 -9.14
CA HIS A 49 15.94 18.05 -8.91
C HIS A 49 15.34 16.65 -9.16
N ALA A 50 15.79 15.95 -10.21
CA ALA A 50 15.40 14.57 -10.47
C ALA A 50 15.85 13.61 -9.36
N GLU A 51 17.06 13.80 -8.81
CA GLU A 51 17.55 13.01 -7.67
C GLU A 51 16.73 13.27 -6.39
N LEU A 52 16.36 14.53 -6.13
CA LEU A 52 15.49 14.88 -5.00
C LEU A 52 14.11 14.22 -5.13
N ILE A 53 13.50 14.29 -6.32
CA ILE A 53 12.23 13.58 -6.62
C ILE A 53 12.39 12.09 -6.34
N ALA A 54 13.46 11.48 -6.85
CA ALA A 54 13.68 10.04 -6.69
C ALA A 54 13.84 9.64 -5.21
N ALA A 55 14.56 10.45 -4.42
CA ALA A 55 14.74 10.22 -2.99
C ALA A 55 13.40 10.34 -2.23
N GLU A 56 12.59 11.37 -2.51
CA GLU A 56 11.29 11.54 -1.87
C GLU A 56 10.31 10.41 -2.24
N VAL A 57 10.28 9.99 -3.52
CA VAL A 57 9.47 8.84 -3.94
C VAL A 57 9.92 7.54 -3.27
N ALA A 58 11.24 7.32 -3.14
CA ALA A 58 11.77 6.15 -2.45
C ALA A 58 11.34 6.13 -0.97
N HIS A 59 11.34 7.30 -0.31
CA HIS A 59 10.90 7.43 1.07
C HIS A 59 9.41 7.06 1.24
N GLU A 60 8.53 7.60 0.40
CA GLU A 60 7.09 7.27 0.45
C GLU A 60 6.83 5.77 0.22
N LEU A 61 7.57 5.17 -0.72
CA LEU A 61 7.52 3.72 -0.96
C LEU A 61 8.01 2.90 0.23
N GLU A 62 9.05 3.35 0.92
CA GLU A 62 9.56 2.69 2.12
C GLU A 62 8.53 2.73 3.25
N LEU A 63 7.91 3.89 3.50
CA LEU A 63 6.83 4.03 4.49
C LEU A 63 5.66 3.10 4.19
N ALA A 64 5.22 3.05 2.92
CA ALA A 64 4.15 2.16 2.50
C ALA A 64 4.51 0.68 2.67
N ARG A 65 5.73 0.28 2.27
CA ARG A 65 6.23 -1.10 2.45
C ARG A 65 6.31 -1.47 3.92
N ALA A 66 6.85 -0.60 4.76
CA ALA A 66 6.96 -0.83 6.19
C ALA A 66 5.56 -0.96 6.85
N ALA A 67 4.58 -0.16 6.43
CA ALA A 67 3.19 -0.29 6.87
C ALA A 67 2.56 -1.62 6.44
N LEU A 68 2.80 -2.05 5.20
CA LEU A 68 2.34 -3.35 4.69
C LEU A 68 3.00 -4.52 5.43
N GLN A 69 4.29 -4.44 5.75
CA GLN A 69 5.01 -5.49 6.50
C GLN A 69 4.50 -5.60 7.94
N ARG A 70 4.13 -4.49 8.58
CA ARG A 70 3.49 -4.48 9.91
C ARG A 70 2.06 -4.98 9.90
N THR A 71 1.45 -5.13 8.72
CA THR A 71 0.15 -5.78 8.57
C THR A 71 0.39 -7.30 8.48
N PRO A 72 0.11 -8.08 9.55
CA PRO A 72 0.45 -9.50 9.57
C PRO A 72 -0.23 -10.21 8.40
N SER A 73 0.59 -10.63 7.43
CA SER A 73 0.19 -11.61 6.43
C SER A 73 0.22 -12.96 7.12
N LEU A 74 -0.88 -13.71 7.02
CA LEU A 74 -1.02 -15.04 7.59
C LEU A 74 0.25 -15.85 7.37
N THR A 75 0.98 -16.12 8.45
CA THR A 75 1.55 -17.44 8.62
C THR A 75 0.37 -18.38 8.44
N VAL A 76 0.23 -18.96 7.24
CA VAL A 76 -0.56 -20.18 7.08
C VAL A 76 0.18 -21.19 7.94
N VAL A 77 -0.21 -21.30 9.19
CA VAL A 77 0.13 -22.47 9.99
C VAL A 77 -0.73 -23.56 9.40
N PRO A 78 -0.18 -24.54 8.64
CA PRO A 78 -0.97 -25.69 8.26
C PRO A 78 -1.44 -26.30 9.57
N ALA A 79 -2.76 -26.40 9.73
CA ALA A 79 -3.38 -27.04 10.87
C ALA A 79 -2.67 -28.38 11.06
N ARG A 80 -1.94 -28.53 12.17
CA ARG A 80 -1.35 -29.81 12.58
C ARG A 80 -2.47 -30.83 12.47
N SER A 81 -2.31 -31.77 11.55
CA SER A 81 -3.14 -32.95 11.42
C SER A 81 -3.18 -33.61 12.79
N ARG A 82 -4.28 -33.38 13.50
CA ARG A 82 -4.65 -34.08 14.71
C ARG A 82 -5.04 -35.48 14.25
N GLN A 83 -4.05 -36.33 14.06
CA GLN A 83 -4.24 -37.72 13.69
C GLN A 83 -3.33 -38.59 14.54
N ASP A 84 -3.79 -38.80 15.76
CA ASP A 84 -3.82 -40.10 16.41
C ASP A 84 -5.07 -40.10 17.31
N PRO A 85 -5.81 -41.22 17.50
CA PRO A 85 -5.22 -42.54 17.75
C PRO A 85 -5.95 -43.72 17.06
N ARG A 86 -5.26 -44.85 16.86
CA ARG A 86 -5.81 -46.19 17.13
C ARG A 86 -4.72 -47.19 17.50
#